data_AF-A0A832SQH0-F1
#
_entry.id   AF-A0A832SQH0-F1
#
_cell.length_a   1.000
_cell.length_b   1.000
_cell.length_c   1.000
_cell.angle_alpha   90.00
_cell.angle_beta   90.00
_cell.angle_gamma   90.00
#
_symmetry.space_group_name_H-M   'P 1'
#
loop_
_entity.id
_entity.type
_entity.pdbx_description
1 polymer ?
#
loop_
_entity_poly.entity_id
_entity_poly.type
_entity_poly.pdbx_seq_one_letter_code
_entity_poly.pdbx_strand_id
1 'polypeptide(L)' 'KKLNKKENKLALCSAIAATASKEIVGLRGHKIEGIETFPIVISNDIELVSKANDISKILDSLKLKQDVERLESRKVRS' A
#
# COMPACT_ATOMS: atom_id res chain seq x y z
N LYS A 1 26.41 3.30 4.86
CA LYS A 1 27.03 3.67 3.56
C LYS A 1 26.35 4.93 3.06
N LYS A 2 27.08 5.97 2.62
CA LYS A 2 26.47 7.24 2.17
C LYS A 2 26.02 7.07 0.71
N LEU A 3 24.73 7.33 0.43
CA LEU A 3 24.16 7.26 -0.91
C LEU A 3 24.26 8.63 -1.60
N ASN A 4 24.43 8.64 -2.92
CA ASN A 4 24.44 9.89 -3.69
C ASN A 4 23.04 10.53 -3.69
N LYS A 5 22.96 11.86 -3.51
CA LYS A 5 21.69 12.58 -3.50
C LYS A 5 20.93 12.45 -4.83
N LYS A 6 21.64 12.38 -5.96
CA LYS A 6 21.01 12.23 -7.29
C LYS A 6 20.36 10.86 -7.47
N GLU A 7 21.10 9.80 -7.12
CA GLU A 7 20.61 8.42 -7.16
C GLU A 7 19.41 8.23 -6.22
N ASN A 8 19.43 8.84 -5.03
CA ASN A 8 18.30 8.77 -4.10
C ASN A 8 17.01 9.32 -4.73
N LYS A 9 17.10 10.46 -5.42
CA LYS A 9 15.95 11.08 -6.08
C LYS A 9 15.41 10.19 -7.21
N LEU A 10 16.29 9.61 -8.02
CA LEU A 10 15.89 8.70 -9.10
C LEU A 10 15.21 7.44 -8.54
N ALA A 11 15.76 6.86 -7.48
CA ALA A 11 15.16 5.72 -6.81
C ALA A 11 13.76 6.04 -6.25
N LEU A 12 13.58 7.22 -5.65
CA LEU A 12 12.29 7.68 -5.14
C LEU A 12 11.25 7.82 -6.27
N CYS A 13 11.62 8.48 -7.37
CA CYS A 13 10.72 8.62 -8.52
C CYS A 13 10.33 7.25 -9.11
N SER A 14 11.29 6.32 -9.18
CA SER A 14 11.03 4.95 -9.63
C SER A 14 10.08 4.21 -8.68
N ALA A 15 10.22 4.39 -7.36
CA ALA A 15 9.34 3.77 -6.38
C ALA A 15 7.89 4.30 -6.49
N ILE A 16 7.71 5.61 -6.69
CA ILE A 16 6.38 6.21 -6.90
C ILE A 16 5.75 5.71 -8.19
N ALA A 17 6.52 5.61 -9.29
CA ALA A 17 6.00 5.06 -10.53
C ALA A 17 5.55 3.59 -10.38
N ALA A 18 6.25 2.81 -9.57
CA ALA A 18 5.91 1.40 -9.33
C ALA A 18 4.57 1.22 -8.59
N THR A 19 4.14 2.18 -7.76
CA THR A 19 2.85 2.07 -7.04
C THR A 19 1.63 2.26 -7.95
N ALA A 20 1.79 2.90 -9.11
CA ALA A 20 0.74 3.05 -10.10
C ALA A 20 0.52 1.79 -10.95
N SER A 21 1.51 0.89 -11.03
CA SER A 21 1.43 -0.33 -11.85
C SER A 21 0.84 -1.50 -11.06
N LYS A 22 -0.34 -1.97 -11.48
CA LYS A 22 -1.01 -3.14 -10.91
C LYS A 22 -0.15 -4.40 -11.00
N GLU A 23 0.59 -4.58 -12.09
CA GLU A 23 1.46 -5.74 -12.31
C GLU A 23 2.59 -5.81 -11.28
N ILE A 24 3.29 -4.70 -11.05
CA ILE A 24 4.41 -4.64 -10.10
C ILE A 24 3.92 -4.87 -8.67
N VAL A 25 2.76 -4.31 -8.32
CA VAL A 25 2.13 -4.52 -7.01
C VAL A 25 1.75 -5.99 -6.80
N GLY A 26 1.18 -6.64 -7.82
CA GLY A 26 0.86 -8.07 -7.78
C GLY A 26 2.11 -8.95 -7.65
N LEU A 27 3.15 -8.69 -8.45
CA LEU A 27 4.44 -9.41 -8.39
C LEU A 27 5.13 -9.28 -7.04
N ARG A 28 4.90 -8.17 -6.31
CA ARG A 28 5.41 -7.98 -4.95
C ARG A 28 4.77 -8.92 -3.93
N GLY A 29 3.61 -9.50 -4.25
CA GLY A 29 2.86 -10.43 -3.40
C GLY A 29 1.72 -9.79 -2.60
N HIS A 30 1.22 -8.63 -3.04
CA HIS A 30 0.01 -8.02 -2.48
C HIS A 30 -1.26 -8.69 -3.04
N LYS A 31 -2.28 -8.85 -2.20
CA LYS A 31 -3.61 -9.31 -2.63
C LYS A 31 -4.41 -8.09 -3.12
N ILE A 32 -4.65 -8.05 -4.42
CA ILE A 32 -5.27 -6.91 -5.13
C ILE A 32 -6.59 -7.29 -5.81
N GLU A 33 -7.23 -8.37 -5.37
CA GLU A 33 -8.48 -8.83 -5.94
C GLU A 33 -9.59 -7.81 -5.65
N GLY A 34 -10.27 -7.36 -6.70
CA GLY A 34 -11.36 -6.39 -6.60
C GLY A 34 -10.96 -4.91 -6.66
N ILE A 35 -9.66 -4.60 -6.77
CA ILE A 35 -9.16 -3.23 -7.00
C ILE A 35 -8.88 -3.05 -8.50
N GLU A 36 -9.66 -2.18 -9.14
CA GLU A 36 -9.56 -1.91 -10.58
C GLU A 36 -8.56 -0.80 -10.89
N THR A 37 -8.43 0.19 -10.02
CA THR A 37 -7.63 1.40 -10.28
C THR A 37 -6.45 1.55 -9.32
N PHE A 38 -5.26 1.74 -9.89
CA PHE A 38 -4.05 2.19 -9.22
C PHE A 38 -3.55 3.47 -9.90
N PRO A 39 -3.03 4.47 -9.17
CA PRO A 39 -2.94 4.57 -7.70
C PRO A 39 -4.31 4.82 -7.06
N ILE A 40 -4.46 4.44 -5.78
CA ILE A 40 -5.70 4.70 -5.01
C ILE A 40 -5.62 6.13 -4.47
N VAL A 41 -6.58 6.97 -4.85
CA VAL A 41 -6.71 8.35 -4.38
C VAL A 41 -8.00 8.47 -3.58
N ILE A 42 -7.91 9.04 -2.37
CA ILE A 42 -9.01 9.13 -1.40
C ILE A 42 -9.14 10.60 -0.98
N SER A 43 -10.33 10.99 -0.51
CA SER A 43 -10.57 12.32 0.07
C SER A 43 -9.69 12.60 1.29
N ASN A 44 -9.34 13.87 1.51
CA ASN A 44 -8.59 14.34 2.67
C ASN A 44 -9.32 14.13 4.01
N ASP A 45 -10.63 13.85 3.97
CA ASP A 45 -11.45 13.62 5.17
C ASP A 45 -10.97 12.43 6.01
N ILE A 46 -10.18 11.52 5.43
CA ILE A 46 -9.59 10.38 6.15
C ILE A 46 -8.64 10.81 7.28
N GLU A 47 -8.05 12.00 7.19
CA GLU A 47 -7.15 12.55 8.23
C GLU A 47 -7.89 12.87 9.53
N LEU A 48 -9.22 13.05 9.49
CA LEU A 48 -10.04 13.38 10.66
C LEU A 48 -10.43 12.14 11.48
N VAL A 49 -10.20 10.93 10.96
CA VAL A 49 -10.60 9.68 11.61
C VAL A 49 -9.66 9.37 12.78
N SER A 50 -10.19 9.40 14.00
CA SER A 50 -9.40 9.17 15.23
C SER A 50 -9.44 7.73 15.74
N LYS A 51 -10.45 6.93 15.38
CA LYS A 51 -10.66 5.57 15.90
C LYS A 51 -10.24 4.52 14.89
N ALA A 52 -9.44 3.55 15.35
CA ALA A 52 -9.01 2.41 14.54
C ALA A 52 -10.19 1.59 13.97
N ASN A 53 -11.25 1.41 14.76
CA ASN A 53 -12.46 0.69 14.30
C ASN A 53 -13.12 1.34 13.08
N ASP A 54 -13.03 2.66 12.95
CA ASP A 54 -13.62 3.38 11.82
C ASP A 54 -12.71 3.30 10.59
N ILE A 55 -11.38 3.27 10.78
CA ILE A 55 -10.41 2.98 9.71
C ILE A 55 -10.62 1.57 9.14
N SER A 56 -10.85 0.56 9.97
CA SER A 56 -11.10 -0.82 9.51
C SER A 56 -12.31 -0.89 8.56
N LYS A 57 -13.39 -0.15 8.86
CA LYS A 57 -14.59 -0.09 7.99
C LYS A 57 -14.29 0.60 6.65
N ILE A 58 -13.45 1.64 6.67
CA ILE A 58 -13.02 2.34 5.45
C ILE A 58 -12.18 1.40 4.58
N LEU A 59 -11.23 0.68 5.15
CA LEU A 59 -10.40 -0.29 4.43
C LEU A 59 -11.23 -1.43 3.82
N ASP A 60 -12.25 -1.91 4.54
CA ASP A 60 -13.22 -2.89 4.04
C ASP A 60 -14.00 -2.33 2.85
N SER A 61 -14.45 -1.07 2.93
CA SER A 61 -15.17 -0.38 1.85
C SER A 61 -14.32 -0.17 0.60
N LEU A 62 -13.00 0.02 0.79
CA LEU A 62 -12.00 0.14 -0.29
C LEU A 62 -11.50 -1.23 -0.80
N LYS A 63 -12.04 -2.35 -0.30
CA LYS A 63 -11.62 -3.72 -0.64
C LYS A 63 -10.15 -4.03 -0.31
N LEU A 64 -9.54 -3.30 0.63
CA LEU A 64 -8.15 -3.47 1.04
C LEU A 64 -7.98 -4.52 2.16
N LYS A 65 -9.09 -4.98 2.74
CA LYS A 65 -9.10 -5.94 3.85
C LYS A 65 -8.28 -7.21 3.57
N GLN A 66 -8.34 -7.72 2.34
CA GLN A 66 -7.67 -8.96 1.96
C GLN A 66 -6.14 -8.87 2.11
N ASP A 67 -5.55 -7.71 1.79
CA ASP A 67 -4.11 -7.51 1.95
C ASP A 67 -3.72 -7.32 3.43
N VAL A 68 -4.64 -6.81 4.25
CA VAL A 68 -4.45 -6.70 5.71
C VAL A 68 -4.48 -8.10 6.34
N GLU A 69 -5.47 -8.92 6.02
CA GLU A 69 -5.60 -10.30 6.52
C GLU A 69 -4.38 -11.17 6.14
N ARG A 70 -3.77 -10.93 4.96
CA ARG A 70 -2.53 -11.59 4.54
C ARG A 70 -1.39 -11.41 5.56
N LEU A 71 -1.36 -10.31 6.31
CA LEU A 71 -0.29 -10.02 7.26
C LEU A 71 -0.40 -10.81 8.56
N GLU A 72 -1.56 -11.38 8.89
CA GLU A 72 -1.76 -12.13 10.13
C GLU A 72 -0.93 -13.42 10.17
N SER A 73 -0.65 -14.03 9.01
CA SER A 73 0.05 -15.32 8.92
C SER A 73 1.58 -15.25 9.11
N ARG A 74 2.11 -14.19 9.73
CA ARG A 74 3.56 -14.02 9.92
C ARG A 74 4.10 -15.02 10.94
N LYS A 75 5.03 -15.87 10.48
CA LYS A 75 5.79 -16.79 11.35
C LYS A 75 7.01 -16.10 11.95
N VAL A 76 7.32 -16.46 13.19
CA VAL A 76 8.57 -16.06 13.84
C VAL A 76 9.74 -16.71 13.10
N ARG A 77 10.79 -15.94 12.83
CA ARG A 77 12.02 -16.44 12.22
C ARG A 77 12.80 -17.21 13.30
N SER A 78 12.93 -18.53 13.13
CA SER A 78 13.86 -19.37 13.91
C SER A 78 15.31 -19.05 13.58
#